data_AF-A0A521ZFM9-F1
#
_entry.id   AF-A0A521ZFM9-F1
#
_cell.length_a   1.000
_cell.length_b   1.000
_cell.length_c   1.000
_cell.angle_alpha   90.00
_cell.angle_beta   90.00
_cell.angle_gamma   90.00
#
_symmetry.space_group_name_H-M   'P 1'
#
loop_
_entity.id
_entity.type
_entity.pdbx_description
1 polymer ?
#
loop_
_entity_poly.entity_id
_entity_poly.type
_entity_poly.pdbx_seq_one_letter_code
_entity_poly.pdbx_strand_id
1 'polypeptide(L)'
;MKHFFRSVSEIAMLAVAMAASSAMAAQSSAYAVSAELSTDGGSPVHMAPQLETSGITTLGQTYSKPLHSAMISKSLRLVPSLSRSPVLTVLELQGTTLAVGSNGVDTINTSGTSSAGSGTIALILPLRSVIDPPRPLPVPASSASSVDDAKSVSAQPLPPLNVTALRVQFNKLKAAAQYSQVIPGPSQRSGSASFGSLVLSGTLVGTKPLTFSGEIKPNTVVVDTPSVKVTLNAQTIPQNPVCDPGKPCPLFRVLETVETKAVLVELTNASVLGHQVSGNIVIGDAEAGQ
;
A
#
# COMPACT_ATOMS: atom_id res chain seq x y z
N MET A 1 50.17 42.72 -43.37
CA MET A 1 48.98 43.26 -44.06
C MET A 1 48.34 42.14 -44.87
N LYS A 2 47.03 41.87 -44.68
CA LYS A 2 46.08 41.27 -45.66
C LYS A 2 46.39 39.83 -46.16
N HIS A 3 45.50 38.84 -46.23
CA HIS A 3 44.06 38.70 -46.02
C HIS A 3 43.76 37.21 -45.71
N PHE A 4 42.62 37.00 -45.03
CA PHE A 4 41.84 35.77 -44.90
C PHE A 4 41.59 35.03 -46.24
N PHE A 5 41.47 33.70 -46.24
CA PHE A 5 40.19 32.99 -46.51
C PHE A 5 40.30 31.45 -46.34
N ARG A 6 39.33 30.96 -45.55
CA ARG A 6 38.67 29.64 -45.44
C ARG A 6 39.18 28.43 -46.26
N SER A 7 39.21 27.30 -45.56
CA SER A 7 38.57 26.05 -46.03
C SER A 7 38.09 25.25 -44.81
N VAL A 8 36.77 25.28 -44.59
CA VAL A 8 36.04 24.37 -43.71
C VAL A 8 35.80 23.13 -44.54
N SER A 9 36.39 22.00 -44.18
CA SER A 9 36.08 20.70 -44.81
C SER A 9 35.88 19.65 -43.72
N GLU A 10 34.71 19.03 -43.79
CA GLU A 10 34.41 17.66 -43.35
C GLU A 10 34.58 17.30 -41.87
N ILE A 11 33.51 17.52 -41.10
CA ILE A 11 33.04 16.49 -40.17
C ILE A 11 31.54 16.31 -40.43
N ALA A 12 31.22 15.51 -41.43
CA ALA A 12 29.90 14.93 -41.60
C ALA A 12 29.98 13.46 -41.21
N MET A 13 28.92 12.99 -40.54
CA MET A 13 28.61 11.59 -40.22
C MET A 13 29.40 10.92 -39.09
N LEU A 14 28.87 11.05 -37.87
CA LEU A 14 28.53 9.90 -37.02
C LEU A 14 27.56 10.35 -35.91
N ALA A 15 26.31 10.62 -36.28
CA ALA A 15 25.20 10.82 -35.34
C ALA A 15 24.00 9.99 -35.80
N VAL A 16 24.21 8.69 -35.93
CA VAL A 16 23.14 7.70 -36.10
C VAL A 16 23.32 6.69 -34.97
N ALA A 17 22.20 6.39 -34.31
CA ALA A 17 22.02 5.49 -33.16
C ALA A 17 22.15 6.11 -31.75
N MET A 18 21.47 7.23 -31.50
CA MET A 18 20.82 7.48 -30.20
C MET A 18 19.30 7.52 -30.35
N ALA A 19 18.76 6.48 -30.98
CA ALA A 19 17.39 6.05 -30.75
C ALA A 19 17.48 4.60 -30.27
N ALA A 20 18.18 4.39 -29.14
CA ALA A 20 17.87 3.26 -28.30
C ALA A 20 16.42 3.49 -27.86
N SER A 21 15.50 2.88 -28.58
CA SER A 21 14.12 2.65 -28.16
C SER A 21 14.20 1.96 -26.80
N SER A 22 14.25 2.76 -25.74
CA SER A 22 13.92 2.32 -24.41
C SER A 22 12.51 1.78 -24.53
N ALA A 23 12.40 0.46 -24.54
CA ALA A 23 11.14 -0.23 -24.55
C ALA A 23 10.33 0.37 -23.39
N MET A 24 9.22 1.01 -23.75
CA MET A 24 8.31 1.67 -22.82
C MET A 24 7.78 0.62 -21.86
N ALA A 25 8.41 0.50 -20.70
CA ALA A 25 8.11 -0.54 -19.74
C ALA A 25 6.90 -0.09 -18.92
N ALA A 26 5.72 -0.59 -19.27
CA ALA A 26 4.52 -0.29 -18.50
C ALA A 26 4.44 -1.23 -17.28
N GLN A 27 4.11 -0.69 -16.12
CA GLN A 27 4.12 -1.42 -14.86
C GLN A 27 2.82 -1.27 -14.07
N SER A 28 2.52 -2.26 -13.26
CA SER A 28 1.48 -2.20 -12.24
C SER A 28 1.88 -3.00 -11.01
N SER A 29 1.37 -2.59 -9.88
CA SER A 29 1.56 -3.26 -8.60
C SER A 29 0.26 -3.21 -7.78
N ALA A 30 0.12 -4.12 -6.82
CA ALA A 30 -0.94 -4.06 -5.83
C ALA A 30 -0.57 -4.87 -4.59
N TYR A 31 -0.97 -4.39 -3.41
CA TYR A 31 -0.84 -5.13 -2.15
C TYR A 31 -2.04 -4.91 -1.22
N ALA A 32 -2.25 -5.82 -0.28
CA ALA A 32 -3.42 -5.81 0.60
C ALA A 32 -3.22 -4.92 1.83
N VAL A 33 -2.04 -5.01 2.47
CA VAL A 33 -1.70 -4.18 3.63
C VAL A 33 -0.19 -4.01 3.74
N SER A 34 0.26 -2.83 4.14
CA SER A 34 1.63 -2.55 4.57
C SER A 34 1.61 -1.60 5.75
N ALA A 35 2.69 -1.57 6.54
CA ALA A 35 2.85 -0.56 7.57
C ALA A 35 4.32 -0.26 7.81
N GLU A 36 4.62 1.00 8.06
CA GLU A 36 5.92 1.47 8.52
C GLU A 36 5.68 2.34 9.74
N LEU A 37 6.07 1.84 10.91
CA LEU A 37 5.78 2.48 12.18
C LEU A 37 7.06 2.64 12.99
N SER A 38 7.23 3.77 13.66
CA SER A 38 8.31 4.01 14.60
C SER A 38 7.75 4.44 15.95
N THR A 39 8.55 4.25 17.00
CA THR A 39 8.19 4.67 18.36
C THR A 39 9.28 5.52 19.00
N ASP A 40 8.94 6.22 20.08
CA ASP A 40 9.90 6.93 20.91
C ASP A 40 11.03 6.00 21.39
N GLY A 41 12.24 6.23 20.87
CA GLY A 41 13.45 5.45 21.19
C GLY A 41 13.54 4.06 20.55
N GLY A 42 12.63 3.71 19.62
CA GLY A 42 12.64 2.45 18.88
C GLY A 42 13.12 2.62 17.44
N SER A 43 13.71 1.57 16.87
CA SER A 43 13.95 1.50 15.42
C SER A 43 12.63 1.43 14.65
N PRO A 44 12.55 1.97 13.42
CA PRO A 44 11.41 1.75 12.55
C PRO A 44 11.12 0.26 12.41
N VAL A 45 9.85 -0.11 12.58
CA VAL A 45 9.34 -1.45 12.42
C VAL A 45 8.46 -1.48 11.18
N HIS A 46 8.84 -2.35 10.26
CA HIS A 46 8.20 -2.46 8.96
C HIS A 46 7.42 -3.78 8.85
N MET A 47 6.15 -3.67 8.51
CA MET A 47 5.37 -4.77 7.98
C MET A 47 5.40 -4.67 6.46
N ALA A 48 6.20 -5.55 5.85
CA ALA A 48 6.30 -5.65 4.39
C ALA A 48 4.92 -5.80 3.73
N PRO A 49 4.75 -5.34 2.48
CA PRO A 49 3.54 -5.55 1.71
C PRO A 49 3.05 -7.00 1.80
N GLN A 50 1.79 -7.16 2.18
CA GLN A 50 1.14 -8.46 2.23
C GLN A 50 0.35 -8.68 0.96
N LEU A 51 0.46 -9.89 0.40
CA LEU A 51 -0.16 -10.26 -0.87
C LEU A 51 0.30 -9.37 -2.04
N GLU A 52 1.60 -9.09 -2.11
CA GLU A 52 2.17 -8.22 -3.12
C GLU A 52 2.16 -8.86 -4.51
N THR A 53 1.65 -8.14 -5.49
CA THR A 53 1.71 -8.48 -6.92
C THR A 53 2.37 -7.35 -7.68
N SER A 54 3.23 -7.69 -8.64
CA SER A 54 3.86 -6.70 -9.52
C SER A 54 4.17 -7.29 -10.88
N GLY A 55 4.07 -6.47 -11.92
CA GLY A 55 4.40 -6.87 -13.27
C GLY A 55 4.86 -5.70 -14.12
N ILE A 56 5.65 -6.04 -15.13
CA ILE A 56 6.20 -5.11 -16.12
C ILE A 56 5.96 -5.75 -17.48
N THR A 57 5.57 -4.93 -18.45
CA THR A 57 5.40 -5.36 -19.85
C THR A 57 6.25 -4.52 -20.78
N THR A 58 6.78 -5.17 -21.82
CA THR A 58 7.47 -4.52 -22.95
C THR A 58 6.67 -4.76 -24.24
N LEU A 59 7.09 -4.16 -25.36
CA LEU A 59 6.35 -4.21 -26.63
C LEU A 59 5.97 -5.66 -27.03
N GLY A 60 4.69 -5.89 -27.29
CA GLY A 60 4.12 -7.19 -27.66
C GLY A 60 3.88 -8.14 -26.48
N GLN A 61 4.14 -7.72 -25.24
CA GLN A 61 3.94 -8.57 -24.05
C GLN A 61 2.66 -8.23 -23.29
N THR A 62 2.15 -9.26 -22.62
CA THR A 62 1.04 -9.15 -21.66
C THR A 62 1.37 -9.92 -20.39
N TYR A 63 0.93 -9.43 -19.24
CA TYR A 63 0.98 -10.19 -17.99
C TYR A 63 -0.33 -10.08 -17.23
N SER A 64 -0.62 -11.10 -16.44
CA SER A 64 -1.69 -11.12 -15.44
C SER A 64 -1.20 -11.94 -14.26
N LYS A 65 -1.07 -11.31 -13.10
CA LYS A 65 -0.55 -11.94 -11.88
C LYS A 65 -1.54 -11.76 -10.73
N PRO A 66 -2.57 -12.62 -10.64
CA PRO A 66 -3.43 -12.66 -9.47
C PRO A 66 -2.73 -13.38 -8.31
N LEU A 67 -2.88 -12.86 -7.10
CA LEU A 67 -2.62 -13.59 -5.87
C LEU A 67 -3.86 -13.55 -4.98
N HIS A 68 -4.11 -14.67 -4.32
CA HIS A 68 -5.23 -14.83 -3.41
C HIS A 68 -4.71 -15.31 -2.05
N SER A 69 -5.28 -14.76 -0.97
CA SER A 69 -5.08 -15.30 0.36
C SER A 69 -6.42 -15.52 1.04
N ALA A 70 -6.60 -16.74 1.54
CA ALA A 70 -7.73 -17.11 2.37
C ALA A 70 -7.63 -16.52 3.79
N MET A 71 -6.44 -16.13 4.26
CA MET A 71 -6.27 -15.48 5.55
C MET A 71 -4.88 -14.86 5.69
N ILE A 72 -4.81 -13.60 6.11
CA ILE A 72 -3.59 -12.97 6.61
C ILE A 72 -3.83 -12.62 8.08
N SER A 73 -3.00 -13.20 8.96
CA SER A 73 -2.96 -12.91 10.39
C SER A 73 -1.52 -12.60 10.78
N LYS A 74 -1.26 -11.35 11.18
CA LYS A 74 0.08 -10.88 11.58
C LYS A 74 -0.01 -9.95 12.78
N SER A 75 1.03 -9.97 13.60
CA SER A 75 1.17 -9.06 14.72
C SER A 75 2.59 -8.53 14.76
N LEU A 76 2.71 -7.21 14.87
CA LEU A 76 3.98 -6.50 14.87
C LEU A 76 4.11 -5.71 16.16
N ARG A 77 5.05 -6.09 17.01
CA ARG A 77 5.37 -5.35 18.23
C ARG A 77 6.34 -4.22 17.88
N LEU A 78 6.00 -2.99 18.28
CA LEU A 78 6.77 -1.82 17.86
C LEU A 78 8.08 -1.63 18.63
N VAL A 79 8.14 -2.13 19.86
CA VAL A 79 9.33 -2.11 20.72
C VAL A 79 9.53 -3.52 21.29
N PRO A 80 10.25 -4.40 20.58
CA PRO A 80 10.41 -5.80 20.98
C PRO A 80 11.05 -5.97 22.36
N SER A 81 11.92 -5.04 22.77
CA SER A 81 12.60 -5.04 24.06
C SER A 81 11.69 -4.75 25.25
N LEU A 82 10.50 -4.18 25.03
CA LEU A 82 9.54 -3.90 26.08
C LEU A 82 8.45 -4.97 26.11
N SER A 83 8.18 -5.49 27.31
CA SER A 83 7.08 -6.44 27.55
C SER A 83 5.71 -5.80 27.33
N ARG A 84 5.61 -4.48 27.53
CA ARG A 84 4.45 -3.65 27.19
C ARG A 84 4.85 -2.72 26.07
N SER A 85 4.57 -3.13 24.84
CA SER A 85 4.79 -2.33 23.66
C SER A 85 3.51 -2.33 22.84
N PRO A 86 3.18 -1.22 22.16
CA PRO A 86 2.10 -1.20 21.19
C PRO A 86 2.31 -2.29 20.14
N VAL A 87 1.22 -2.94 19.76
CA VAL A 87 1.20 -3.99 18.75
C VAL A 87 0.23 -3.58 17.66
N LEU A 88 0.72 -3.57 16.42
CA LEU A 88 -0.13 -3.55 15.24
C LEU A 88 -0.53 -4.98 14.91
N THR A 89 -1.82 -5.26 14.93
CA THR A 89 -2.38 -6.58 14.60
C THR A 89 -3.22 -6.47 13.34
N VAL A 90 -2.93 -7.32 12.37
CA VAL A 90 -3.76 -7.59 11.18
C VAL A 90 -4.42 -8.93 11.42
N LEU A 91 -5.75 -8.97 11.43
CA LEU A 91 -6.52 -10.21 11.63
C LEU A 91 -7.48 -10.46 10.48
N GLU A 92 -7.51 -11.73 10.08
CA GLU A 92 -8.51 -12.33 9.19
C GLU A 92 -8.74 -11.52 7.91
N LEU A 93 -7.64 -11.04 7.33
CA LEU A 93 -7.69 -10.36 6.04
C LEU A 93 -7.76 -11.41 4.92
N GLN A 94 -8.95 -11.54 4.34
CA GLN A 94 -9.19 -12.32 3.11
C GLN A 94 -9.07 -11.38 1.92
N GLY A 95 -8.19 -11.67 0.97
CA GLY A 95 -7.94 -10.72 -0.11
C GLY A 95 -7.47 -11.34 -1.42
N THR A 96 -7.61 -10.54 -2.46
CA THR A 96 -7.09 -10.83 -3.80
C THR A 96 -6.42 -9.57 -4.33
N THR A 97 -5.20 -9.71 -4.82
CA THR A 97 -4.47 -8.66 -5.53
C THR A 97 -4.20 -9.10 -6.95
N LEU A 98 -4.11 -8.14 -7.85
CA LEU A 98 -3.92 -8.40 -9.28
C LEU A 98 -3.16 -7.24 -9.91
N ALA A 99 -2.05 -7.58 -10.55
CA ALA A 99 -1.30 -6.72 -11.45
C ALA A 99 -1.48 -7.23 -12.89
N VAL A 100 -1.93 -6.36 -13.80
CA VAL A 100 -2.14 -6.68 -15.22
C VAL A 100 -1.51 -5.60 -16.08
N GLY A 101 -0.95 -6.00 -17.22
CA GLY A 101 -0.51 -5.06 -18.22
C GLY A 101 -0.46 -5.66 -19.62
N SER A 102 -0.66 -4.80 -20.60
CA SER A 102 -0.51 -5.11 -22.02
C SER A 102 0.16 -3.93 -22.72
N ASN A 103 1.05 -4.23 -23.65
CA ASN A 103 1.75 -3.22 -24.44
C ASN A 103 1.74 -3.66 -25.90
N GLY A 104 0.80 -3.13 -26.67
CA GLY A 104 0.70 -3.29 -28.12
C GLY A 104 1.55 -2.27 -28.87
N VAL A 105 1.42 -2.25 -30.20
CA VAL A 105 2.16 -1.31 -31.05
C VAL A 105 1.83 0.15 -30.72
N ASP A 106 0.53 0.42 -30.57
CA ASP A 106 0.01 1.78 -30.36
C ASP A 106 -0.76 1.91 -29.05
N THR A 107 -0.78 0.89 -28.18
CA THR A 107 -1.61 0.90 -26.98
C THR A 107 -0.88 0.31 -25.79
N ILE A 108 -0.84 1.06 -24.69
CA ILE A 108 -0.34 0.59 -23.41
C ILE A 108 -1.51 0.59 -22.42
N ASN A 109 -1.71 -0.51 -21.71
CA ASN A 109 -2.65 -0.59 -20.60
C ASN A 109 -1.99 -1.26 -19.41
N THR A 110 -2.14 -0.68 -18.23
CA THR A 110 -1.75 -1.32 -16.97
C THR A 110 -2.81 -1.09 -15.91
N SER A 111 -2.99 -2.05 -15.02
CA SER A 111 -3.93 -1.94 -13.91
C SER A 111 -3.45 -2.71 -12.70
N GLY A 112 -3.49 -2.05 -11.55
CA GLY A 112 -3.35 -2.67 -10.24
C GLY A 112 -4.72 -2.74 -9.57
N THR A 113 -5.03 -3.85 -8.92
CA THR A 113 -6.21 -3.94 -8.05
C THR A 113 -5.89 -4.70 -6.77
N SER A 114 -6.40 -4.19 -5.67
CA SER A 114 -6.35 -4.83 -4.36
C SER A 114 -7.75 -4.91 -3.81
N SER A 115 -8.18 -6.10 -3.40
CA SER A 115 -9.51 -6.35 -2.88
C SER A 115 -9.44 -7.19 -1.62
N ALA A 116 -10.31 -6.89 -0.66
CA ALA A 116 -10.43 -7.66 0.55
C ALA A 116 -11.88 -7.90 0.94
N GLY A 117 -12.24 -9.17 1.16
CA GLY A 117 -13.59 -9.58 1.53
C GLY A 117 -13.98 -9.08 2.92
N SER A 118 -13.09 -9.27 3.88
CA SER A 118 -13.18 -8.69 5.23
C SER A 118 -11.81 -8.64 5.86
N GLY A 119 -11.67 -7.81 6.89
CA GLY A 119 -10.46 -7.77 7.71
C GLY A 119 -10.60 -6.79 8.85
N THR A 120 -9.74 -6.95 9.86
CA THR A 120 -9.56 -5.95 10.91
C THR A 120 -8.08 -5.67 11.11
N ILE A 121 -7.75 -4.38 11.15
CA ILE A 121 -6.42 -3.89 11.51
C ILE A 121 -6.58 -3.08 12.79
N ALA A 122 -5.78 -3.37 13.80
CA ALA A 122 -5.87 -2.72 15.09
C ALA A 122 -4.49 -2.38 15.64
N LEU A 123 -4.34 -1.16 16.13
CA LEU A 123 -3.21 -0.74 16.96
C LEU A 123 -3.66 -0.77 18.42
N ILE A 124 -3.13 -1.74 19.16
CA ILE A 124 -3.55 -2.07 20.53
C ILE A 124 -2.34 -2.12 21.45
N LEU A 125 -2.55 -1.89 22.75
CA LEU A 125 -1.62 -2.37 23.75
C LEU A 125 -2.14 -3.73 24.24
N PRO A 126 -1.32 -4.79 24.24
CA PRO A 126 -1.72 -6.03 24.89
C PRO A 126 -1.93 -5.73 26.37
N LEU A 127 -3.19 -5.82 26.83
CA LEU A 127 -3.47 -5.90 28.26
C LEU A 127 -2.74 -7.14 28.80
N ARG A 128 -2.32 -7.09 30.07
CA ARG A 128 -1.77 -8.25 30.76
C ARG A 128 -2.67 -9.45 30.45
N SER A 129 -2.16 -10.43 29.71
CA SER A 129 -2.70 -11.78 29.84
C SER A 129 -2.48 -12.12 31.30
N VAL A 130 -3.53 -12.02 32.11
CA VAL A 130 -3.63 -12.81 33.33
C VAL A 130 -3.75 -14.24 32.82
N ILE A 131 -2.61 -14.81 32.45
CA ILE A 131 -2.46 -16.26 32.45
C ILE A 131 -2.47 -16.58 33.94
N ASP A 132 -3.67 -16.72 34.50
CA ASP A 132 -3.79 -17.68 35.58
C ASP A 132 -3.44 -19.00 34.90
N PRO A 133 -2.30 -19.64 35.24
CA PRO A 133 -2.07 -20.98 34.75
C PRO A 133 -3.31 -21.79 35.17
N PRO A 134 -3.92 -22.59 34.29
CA PRO A 134 -5.02 -23.45 34.70
C PRO A 134 -4.51 -24.24 35.90
N ARG A 135 -5.09 -23.95 37.07
CA ARG A 135 -4.77 -24.64 38.32
C ARG A 135 -4.81 -26.13 37.99
N PRO A 136 -3.73 -26.90 38.17
CA PRO A 136 -3.73 -28.30 37.83
C PRO A 136 -4.84 -28.98 38.63
N LEU A 137 -5.92 -29.37 37.96
CA LEU A 137 -6.79 -30.40 38.48
C LEU A 137 -5.98 -31.70 38.44
N PRO A 138 -6.05 -32.56 39.46
CA PRO A 138 -5.34 -33.84 39.43
C PRO A 138 -5.86 -34.67 38.26
N VAL A 139 -5.02 -34.96 37.26
CA VAL A 139 -5.36 -35.84 36.14
C VAL A 139 -4.79 -37.24 36.43
N PRO A 140 -5.59 -38.32 36.39
CA PRO A 140 -5.04 -39.66 36.34
C PRO A 140 -4.41 -39.92 34.96
N ALA A 141 -3.23 -40.55 34.98
CA ALA A 141 -2.37 -40.80 33.82
C ALA A 141 -3.09 -41.50 32.66
N SER A 142 -2.88 -41.02 31.43
CA SER A 142 -2.93 -41.82 30.21
C SER A 142 -2.18 -41.11 29.08
N SER A 143 -1.20 -41.84 28.55
CA SER A 143 -0.26 -41.55 27.48
C SER A 143 -0.88 -41.55 26.08
N ALA A 144 -0.49 -40.60 25.22
CA ALA A 144 -0.19 -40.85 23.80
C ALA A 144 0.46 -39.63 23.13
N SER A 145 1.47 -39.94 22.33
CA SER A 145 2.36 -39.09 21.53
C SER A 145 1.71 -38.40 20.33
N SER A 146 2.21 -37.22 19.95
CA SER A 146 2.69 -36.95 18.57
C SER A 146 3.45 -35.64 18.51
N VAL A 147 4.44 -35.65 17.63
CA VAL A 147 5.51 -34.67 17.40
C VAL A 147 5.22 -33.94 16.09
N ASP A 148 5.71 -32.71 16.03
CA ASP A 148 5.97 -31.83 14.88
C ASP A 148 5.06 -30.62 14.60
N ASP A 149 5.80 -29.52 14.52
CA ASP A 149 5.45 -28.12 14.66
C ASP A 149 4.84 -27.52 13.39
N ALA A 150 3.60 -27.07 13.52
CA ALA A 150 3.15 -25.87 12.82
C ALA A 150 2.66 -24.90 13.89
N LYS A 151 3.50 -23.90 14.20
CA LYS A 151 3.20 -22.77 15.09
C LYS A 151 2.08 -21.92 14.47
N SER A 152 0.87 -22.44 14.50
CA SER A 152 -0.35 -21.65 14.29
C SER A 152 -0.46 -20.72 15.49
N VAL A 153 -0.12 -19.44 15.26
CA VAL A 153 -0.43 -18.39 16.22
C VAL A 153 -1.95 -18.26 16.20
N SER A 154 -2.60 -18.92 17.17
CA SER A 154 -4.03 -18.81 17.42
C SER A 154 -4.40 -17.32 17.44
N ALA A 155 -5.31 -16.94 16.53
CA ALA A 155 -5.81 -15.58 16.42
C ALA A 155 -6.55 -15.24 17.72
N GLN A 156 -5.85 -14.54 18.61
CA GLN A 156 -6.42 -14.12 19.88
C GLN A 156 -7.54 -13.10 19.59
N PRO A 157 -8.73 -13.23 20.23
CA PRO A 157 -9.82 -12.27 20.05
C PRO A 157 -9.32 -10.85 20.31
N LEU A 158 -9.68 -9.91 19.44
CA LEU A 158 -9.30 -8.50 19.62
C LEU A 158 -9.79 -7.99 20.99
N PRO A 159 -8.96 -7.24 21.73
CA PRO A 159 -9.35 -6.67 23.00
C PRO A 159 -10.54 -5.70 22.84
N PRO A 160 -11.30 -5.42 23.92
CA PRO A 160 -12.39 -4.46 23.89
C PRO A 160 -11.92 -3.05 23.47
N LEU A 161 -12.83 -2.26 22.89
CA LEU A 161 -12.56 -0.93 22.31
C LEU A 161 -11.78 0.02 23.24
N ASN A 162 -11.95 -0.09 24.56
CA ASN A 162 -11.31 0.79 25.54
C ASN A 162 -9.77 0.68 25.60
N VAL A 163 -9.17 -0.33 24.95
CA VAL A 163 -7.70 -0.51 24.88
C VAL A 163 -7.16 -0.32 23.46
N THR A 164 -8.04 -0.01 22.51
CA THR A 164 -7.67 0.08 21.11
C THR A 164 -7.46 1.53 20.72
N ALA A 165 -6.23 1.88 20.37
CA ALA A 165 -5.90 3.23 19.95
C ALA A 165 -6.47 3.53 18.56
N LEU A 166 -6.40 2.53 17.67
CA LEU A 166 -6.98 2.60 16.33
C LEU A 166 -7.48 1.21 15.94
N ARG A 167 -8.68 1.14 15.38
CA ARG A 167 -9.25 -0.06 14.76
C ARG A 167 -9.88 0.33 13.44
N VAL A 168 -9.47 -0.36 12.38
CA VAL A 168 -10.01 -0.27 11.04
C VAL A 168 -10.60 -1.63 10.70
N GLN A 169 -11.93 -1.72 10.67
CA GLN A 169 -12.65 -2.93 10.29
C GLN A 169 -13.36 -2.69 8.96
N PHE A 170 -13.24 -3.61 8.02
CA PHE A 170 -13.81 -3.45 6.70
C PHE A 170 -14.42 -4.73 6.15
N ASN A 171 -15.32 -4.54 5.20
CA ASN A 171 -15.95 -5.57 4.40
C ASN A 171 -16.02 -5.09 2.94
N LYS A 172 -15.71 -5.98 1.99
CA LYS A 172 -15.68 -5.72 0.54
C LYS A 172 -14.90 -4.46 0.20
N LEU A 173 -13.68 -4.34 0.74
CA LEU A 173 -12.75 -3.28 0.40
C LEU A 173 -12.21 -3.53 -1.00
N LYS A 174 -12.11 -2.47 -1.81
CA LYS A 174 -11.45 -2.50 -3.12
C LYS A 174 -10.67 -1.21 -3.33
N ALA A 175 -9.45 -1.34 -3.82
CA ALA A 175 -8.62 -0.28 -4.38
C ALA A 175 -8.25 -0.66 -5.83
N ALA A 176 -8.28 0.29 -6.75
CA ALA A 176 -7.91 0.08 -8.13
C ALA A 176 -7.20 1.30 -8.70
N ALA A 177 -6.15 1.06 -9.48
CA ALA A 177 -5.45 2.04 -10.28
C ALA A 177 -5.39 1.55 -11.73
N GLN A 178 -5.62 2.46 -12.68
CA GLN A 178 -5.64 2.16 -14.11
C GLN A 178 -4.87 3.22 -14.90
N TYR A 179 -4.10 2.76 -15.87
CA TYR A 179 -3.39 3.56 -16.84
C TYR A 179 -3.66 3.01 -18.24
N SER A 180 -3.93 3.90 -19.18
CA SER A 180 -4.11 3.57 -20.59
C SER A 180 -3.55 4.68 -21.47
N GLN A 181 -2.87 4.34 -22.56
CA GLN A 181 -2.40 5.30 -23.55
C GLN A 181 -2.57 4.71 -24.95
N VAL A 182 -3.11 5.50 -25.88
CA VAL A 182 -3.09 5.21 -27.32
C VAL A 182 -2.12 6.19 -27.98
N ILE A 183 -1.17 5.71 -28.78
CA ILE A 183 -0.12 6.53 -29.40
C ILE A 183 -0.46 6.81 -30.87
N PRO A 184 -0.37 8.06 -31.36
CA PRO A 184 -0.17 9.28 -30.58
C PRO A 184 -1.48 9.73 -29.91
N GLY A 185 -1.43 10.00 -28.60
CA GLY A 185 -2.62 10.40 -27.85
C GLY A 185 -2.31 10.58 -26.35
N PRO A 186 -3.21 11.27 -25.62
CA PRO A 186 -3.03 11.50 -24.20
C PRO A 186 -3.19 10.20 -23.40
N SER A 187 -2.48 10.10 -22.30
CA SER A 187 -2.70 9.06 -21.31
C SER A 187 -4.00 9.30 -20.53
N GLN A 188 -4.73 8.22 -20.28
CA GLN A 188 -5.86 8.14 -19.37
C GLN A 188 -5.41 7.47 -18.09
N ARG A 189 -5.80 8.08 -16.97
CA ARG A 189 -5.35 7.70 -15.63
C ARG A 189 -6.53 7.78 -14.68
N SER A 190 -6.76 6.73 -13.91
CA SER A 190 -7.82 6.75 -12.90
C SER A 190 -7.46 5.91 -11.69
N GLY A 191 -7.90 6.39 -10.53
CA GLY A 191 -7.85 5.69 -9.26
C GLY A 191 -9.25 5.58 -8.68
N SER A 192 -9.53 4.53 -7.93
CA SER A 192 -10.79 4.39 -7.20
C SER A 192 -10.67 3.49 -5.97
N ALA A 193 -11.48 3.77 -4.96
CA ALA A 193 -11.66 2.88 -3.82
C ALA A 193 -13.13 2.83 -3.39
N SER A 194 -13.56 1.65 -2.94
CA SER A 194 -14.92 1.39 -2.49
C SER A 194 -14.94 0.42 -1.32
N PHE A 195 -15.98 0.50 -0.49
CA PHE A 195 -16.18 -0.37 0.66
C PHE A 195 -17.61 -0.90 0.69
N GLY A 196 -17.83 -2.16 1.04
CA GLY A 196 -19.16 -2.61 1.46
C GLY A 196 -19.53 -1.98 2.80
N SER A 197 -18.60 -2.04 3.77
CA SER A 197 -18.66 -1.33 5.03
C SER A 197 -17.24 -1.09 5.54
N LEU A 198 -16.98 0.07 6.11
CA LEU A 198 -15.73 0.45 6.77
C LEU A 198 -16.09 1.11 8.10
N VAL A 199 -15.52 0.63 9.20
CA VAL A 199 -15.70 1.16 10.54
C VAL A 199 -14.33 1.55 11.10
N LEU A 200 -14.17 2.84 11.39
CA LEU A 200 -13.01 3.38 12.10
C LEU A 200 -13.41 3.62 13.56
N SER A 201 -12.60 3.16 14.50
CA SER A 201 -12.85 3.35 15.93
C SER A 201 -11.55 3.36 16.73
N GLY A 202 -11.63 3.68 18.01
CA GLY A 202 -10.48 3.78 18.91
C GLY A 202 -10.17 5.22 19.30
N THR A 203 -9.33 5.37 20.32
CA THR A 203 -9.09 6.68 20.96
C THR A 203 -8.46 7.72 20.04
N LEU A 204 -7.70 7.31 19.01
CA LEU A 204 -7.11 8.23 18.03
C LEU A 204 -8.16 8.81 17.07
N VAL A 205 -9.25 8.09 16.81
CA VAL A 205 -10.32 8.53 15.89
C VAL A 205 -11.41 9.32 16.63
N GLY A 206 -11.46 9.19 17.96
CA GLY A 206 -12.43 9.86 18.84
C GLY A 206 -13.32 8.88 19.60
N THR A 207 -14.35 9.40 20.25
CA THR A 207 -15.24 8.58 21.10
C THR A 207 -16.34 7.86 20.34
N LYS A 208 -16.64 8.29 19.12
CA LYS A 208 -17.68 7.71 18.26
C LYS A 208 -17.04 7.00 17.06
N PRO A 209 -17.41 5.74 16.80
CA PRO A 209 -17.01 5.08 15.57
C PRO A 209 -17.50 5.84 14.34
N LEU A 210 -16.66 5.92 13.30
CA LEU A 210 -17.02 6.46 11.99
C LEU A 210 -17.31 5.31 11.04
N THR A 211 -18.40 5.39 10.28
CA THR A 211 -18.85 4.33 9.37
C THR A 211 -18.97 4.85 7.94
N PHE A 212 -18.44 4.10 6.98
CA PHE A 212 -18.46 4.45 5.55
C PHE A 212 -18.87 3.24 4.71
N SER A 213 -19.50 3.50 3.56
CA SER A 213 -19.92 2.47 2.61
C SER A 213 -20.06 3.06 1.21
N GLY A 214 -19.96 2.21 0.19
CA GLY A 214 -20.04 2.59 -1.21
C GLY A 214 -18.73 3.12 -1.77
N GLU A 215 -18.84 3.87 -2.85
CA GLU A 215 -17.72 4.58 -3.47
C GLU A 215 -17.36 5.83 -2.67
N ILE A 216 -16.07 6.03 -2.43
CA ILE A 216 -15.57 7.19 -1.71
C ILE A 216 -14.92 8.16 -2.70
N LYS A 217 -15.18 9.46 -2.55
CA LYS A 217 -14.56 10.48 -3.40
C LYS A 217 -13.02 10.44 -3.23
N PRO A 218 -12.25 10.74 -4.29
CA PRO A 218 -10.80 10.82 -4.19
C PRO A 218 -10.35 11.74 -3.06
N ASN A 219 -9.32 11.34 -2.32
CA ASN A 219 -8.66 12.11 -1.27
C ASN A 219 -9.62 12.59 -0.15
N THR A 220 -10.57 11.75 0.25
CA THR A 220 -11.52 12.09 1.33
C THR A 220 -10.84 11.95 2.69
N VAL A 221 -10.51 13.06 3.33
CA VAL A 221 -9.99 13.07 4.70
C VAL A 221 -11.14 12.94 5.69
N VAL A 222 -11.14 11.88 6.49
CA VAL A 222 -12.21 11.56 7.45
C VAL A 222 -11.82 11.78 8.90
N VAL A 223 -10.51 11.85 9.17
CA VAL A 223 -9.93 12.26 10.45
C VAL A 223 -8.75 13.15 10.13
N ASP A 224 -8.68 14.31 10.78
CA ASP A 224 -7.56 15.23 10.66
C ASP A 224 -7.31 15.88 12.02
N THR A 225 -6.29 15.40 12.71
CA THR A 225 -5.87 15.86 14.04
C THR A 225 -4.34 15.99 14.05
N PRO A 226 -3.76 16.70 15.03
CA PRO A 226 -2.30 16.81 15.11
C PRO A 226 -1.56 15.47 15.21
N SER A 227 -2.23 14.41 15.69
CA SER A 227 -1.64 13.10 15.93
C SER A 227 -1.98 12.05 14.88
N VAL A 228 -3.14 12.17 14.21
CA VAL A 228 -3.58 11.21 13.21
C VAL A 228 -4.33 11.89 12.07
N LYS A 229 -4.02 11.44 10.86
CA LYS A 229 -4.78 11.75 9.66
C LYS A 229 -5.19 10.45 8.97
N VAL A 230 -6.48 10.34 8.66
CA VAL A 230 -7.02 9.19 7.92
C VAL A 230 -7.61 9.70 6.62
N THR A 231 -7.03 9.26 5.51
CA THR A 231 -7.48 9.57 4.16
C THR A 231 -8.03 8.32 3.51
N LEU A 232 -9.30 8.39 3.08
CA LEU A 232 -9.94 7.35 2.28
C LEU A 232 -9.78 7.67 0.80
N ASN A 233 -9.59 6.62 -0.01
CA ASN A 233 -9.35 6.73 -1.44
C ASN A 233 -8.25 7.77 -1.75
N ALA A 234 -7.10 7.67 -1.08
CA ALA A 234 -5.98 8.57 -1.33
C ALA A 234 -5.39 8.27 -2.71
N GLN A 235 -5.36 9.26 -3.58
CA GLN A 235 -4.95 9.12 -4.98
C GLN A 235 -3.81 10.09 -5.30
N THR A 236 -2.74 9.55 -5.85
CA THR A 236 -1.64 10.33 -6.42
C THR A 236 -1.71 10.18 -7.94
N ILE A 237 -2.13 11.25 -8.64
CA ILE A 237 -2.15 11.30 -10.10
C ILE A 237 -1.26 12.47 -10.53
N PRO A 238 -0.05 12.22 -11.06
CA PRO A 238 0.83 13.27 -11.56
C PRO A 238 0.11 14.12 -12.60
N GLN A 239 0.19 15.44 -12.46
CA GLN A 239 -0.29 16.32 -13.52
C GLN A 239 0.67 16.24 -14.70
N ASN A 240 0.12 16.28 -15.91
CA ASN A 240 0.95 16.40 -17.11
C ASN A 240 1.71 17.72 -17.03
N PRO A 241 3.02 17.74 -17.36
CA PRO A 241 3.74 19.00 -17.48
C PRO A 241 3.02 19.86 -18.52
N VAL A 242 2.58 21.05 -18.10
CA VAL A 242 2.02 22.04 -19.03
C VAL A 242 3.19 22.63 -19.82
N CYS A 243 3.22 22.38 -21.12
CA CYS A 243 4.22 22.97 -21.99
C CYS A 243 3.86 24.43 -22.29
N ASP A 244 4.74 25.36 -21.94
CA ASP A 244 4.61 26.76 -22.37
C ASP A 244 4.66 26.85 -23.91
N PRO A 245 3.76 27.61 -24.56
CA PRO A 245 3.84 27.87 -25.98
C PRO A 245 5.21 28.49 -26.35
N GLY A 246 5.92 27.89 -27.30
CA GLY A 246 7.18 28.43 -27.82
C GLY A 246 8.46 27.98 -27.09
N LYS A 247 8.35 27.15 -26.04
CA LYS A 247 9.51 26.45 -25.46
C LYS A 247 9.52 24.99 -25.89
N PRO A 248 10.68 24.39 -26.22
CA PRO A 248 10.77 22.96 -26.40
C PRO A 248 10.34 22.30 -25.09
N CYS A 249 9.23 21.57 -25.14
CA CYS A 249 8.76 20.89 -23.96
C CYS A 249 9.80 19.81 -23.62
N PRO A 250 10.33 19.77 -22.38
CA PRO A 250 11.23 18.71 -22.01
C PRO A 250 10.50 17.38 -22.25
N LEU A 251 11.02 16.57 -23.16
CA LEU A 251 10.61 15.16 -23.35
C LEU A 251 11.05 14.30 -22.15
N PHE A 252 11.20 14.89 -20.96
CA PHE A 252 11.25 14.13 -19.73
C PHE A 252 9.85 13.57 -19.53
N ARG A 253 9.65 12.34 -20.02
CA ARG A 253 8.49 11.51 -19.72
C ARG A 253 8.40 11.42 -18.21
N VAL A 254 7.55 12.25 -17.61
CA VAL A 254 7.20 12.12 -16.21
C VAL A 254 6.60 10.73 -16.08
N LEU A 255 7.13 9.91 -15.18
CA LEU A 255 6.53 8.61 -14.84
C LEU A 255 5.04 8.84 -14.60
N GLU A 256 4.20 8.28 -15.47
CA GLU A 256 2.76 8.54 -15.46
C GLU A 256 2.07 7.51 -14.57
N THR A 257 2.53 7.42 -13.32
CA THR A 257 2.05 6.42 -12.36
C THR A 257 0.88 6.97 -11.57
N VAL A 258 -0.22 6.23 -11.56
CA VAL A 258 -1.35 6.43 -10.66
C VAL A 258 -1.19 5.50 -9.48
N GLU A 259 -1.27 6.06 -8.28
CA GLU A 259 -1.29 5.31 -7.03
C GLU A 259 -2.65 5.52 -6.36
N THR A 260 -3.23 4.46 -5.79
CA THR A 260 -4.49 4.52 -5.05
C THR A 260 -4.42 3.67 -3.79
N LYS A 261 -4.66 4.32 -2.64
CA LYS A 261 -4.74 3.70 -1.32
C LYS A 261 -6.18 3.78 -0.83
N ALA A 262 -6.83 2.64 -0.57
CA ALA A 262 -8.20 2.63 -0.07
C ALA A 262 -8.28 3.28 1.32
N VAL A 263 -7.40 2.90 2.25
CA VAL A 263 -7.25 3.58 3.54
C VAL A 263 -5.78 3.89 3.76
N LEU A 264 -5.46 5.17 3.91
CA LEU A 264 -4.16 5.65 4.36
C LEU A 264 -4.33 6.25 5.75
N VAL A 265 -3.61 5.70 6.74
CA VAL A 265 -3.51 6.26 8.08
C VAL A 265 -2.09 6.79 8.25
N GLU A 266 -1.98 8.07 8.57
CA GLU A 266 -0.74 8.77 8.86
C GLU A 266 -0.74 9.12 10.36
N LEU A 267 0.26 8.65 11.10
CA LEU A 267 0.45 8.91 12.52
C LEU A 267 1.62 9.86 12.70
N THR A 268 1.42 10.94 13.47
CA THR A 268 2.45 11.94 13.77
C THR A 268 2.54 12.12 15.27
N ASN A 269 3.50 11.46 15.92
CA ASN A 269 3.66 11.46 17.38
C ASN A 269 2.31 11.17 18.08
N ALA A 270 1.64 10.12 17.63
CA ALA A 270 0.36 9.71 18.19
C ALA A 270 0.60 9.03 19.53
N SER A 271 -0.03 9.55 20.59
CA SER A 271 0.05 8.93 21.91
C SER A 271 -0.77 7.64 21.95
N VAL A 272 -0.08 6.51 21.90
CA VAL A 272 -0.65 5.17 22.01
C VAL A 272 -0.25 4.61 23.35
N LEU A 273 -1.12 4.85 24.34
CA LEU A 273 -1.04 4.24 25.68
C LEU A 273 0.32 4.44 26.35
N GLY A 274 0.85 5.67 26.27
CA GLY A 274 2.10 6.10 26.90
C GLY A 274 3.32 6.13 25.96
N HIS A 275 3.19 5.63 24.73
CA HIS A 275 4.23 5.67 23.70
C HIS A 275 3.86 6.65 22.59
N GLN A 276 4.85 7.25 21.95
CA GLN A 276 4.64 8.06 20.75
C GLN A 276 4.84 7.18 19.53
N VAL A 277 3.82 7.07 18.67
CA VAL A 277 3.86 6.27 17.45
C VAL A 277 3.76 7.19 16.24
N SER A 278 4.65 7.00 15.27
CA SER A 278 4.67 7.75 14.01
C SER A 278 4.80 6.80 12.82
N GLY A 279 4.38 7.26 11.64
CA GLY A 279 4.49 6.52 10.39
C GLY A 279 3.14 6.21 9.76
N ASN A 280 3.13 5.25 8.84
CA ASN A 280 2.00 5.01 7.93
C ASN A 280 1.46 3.59 8.03
N ILE A 281 0.15 3.46 7.90
CA ILE A 281 -0.54 2.18 7.70
C ILE A 281 -1.35 2.31 6.42
N VAL A 282 -1.12 1.41 5.46
CA VAL A 282 -1.81 1.39 4.18
C VAL A 282 -2.64 0.11 4.07
N ILE A 283 -3.91 0.26 3.71
CA ILE A 283 -4.85 -0.84 3.54
C ILE A 283 -5.45 -0.74 2.15
N GLY A 284 -5.17 -1.76 1.32
CA GLY A 284 -5.54 -1.81 -0.09
C GLY A 284 -4.78 -0.77 -0.90
N ASP A 285 -3.72 -1.19 -1.56
CA ASP A 285 -2.91 -0.34 -2.44
C ASP A 285 -2.91 -0.91 -3.86
N ALA A 286 -2.96 -0.01 -4.83
CA ALA A 286 -2.88 -0.33 -6.24
C ALA A 286 -2.14 0.76 -7.00
N GLU A 287 -1.26 0.35 -7.92
CA GLU A 287 -0.50 1.23 -8.79
C GLU A 287 -0.61 0.79 -10.25
N ALA A 288 -0.63 1.76 -11.16
CA ALA A 288 -0.56 1.52 -12.60
C ALA A 288 0.12 2.69 -13.30
N GLY A 289 0.99 2.42 -14.26
CA GLY A 289 1.62 3.46 -15.06
C GLY A 289 2.61 2.95 -16.10
N GLN A 290 3.43 3.89 -16.54
CA GLN A 290 4.55 3.73 -17.46
C GLN A 290 5.73 4.58 -16.99
#